data_AF-A0A972UXW4-F1
#
_entry.id   AF-A0A972UXW4-F1
#
_cell.length_a   1.000
_cell.length_b   1.000
_cell.length_c   1.000
_cell.angle_alpha   90.00
_cell.angle_beta   90.00
_cell.angle_gamma   90.00
#
_symmetry.space_group_name_H-M   'P 1'
#
loop_
_entity.id
_entity.type
_entity.pdbx_description
1 polymer ?
#
loop_
_entity_poly.entity_id
_entity_poly.type
_entity_poly.pdbx_seq_one_letter_code
_entity_poly.pdbx_strand_id
1 'polypeptide(L)'
;MQKIKLHWQILIALILAVLFGYFIPSGVKYISWMGDIFLRALKMVIIPLIFSSIISGVTSMGSGKNLGRLGLKTIIYYITTSTLAIVTGLFLVNLIKPGIGVDLGLSSSVEGLAENAGSIKDILYRLVPDNVVNAMAQGTILSVIFFAVVFGFFITQVEGKYKESLTTFFDAIFEVMMKITLFIIKFTPLGIFGIVAKEVARNADQLGNIAGSLAIYMLTVFIGLMIHAFISLPLITRFVGKAKPFIHFRNMATPLLTAFSTSSSSATLPLTMEALENKSGVSNKITSFTLPLGATINMDGTALYECVAAMFIAQAYGVE
;
A
#
# COMPACT_ATOMS: atom_id res chain seq x y z
N MET A 1 2.38 34.13 11.16
CA MET A 1 2.13 33.43 9.88
C MET A 1 1.55 32.05 10.18
N GLN A 2 0.31 31.77 9.76
CA GLN A 2 -0.28 30.44 9.98
C GLN A 2 0.51 29.39 9.21
N LYS A 3 1.07 28.38 9.89
CA LYS A 3 1.76 27.27 9.24
C LYS A 3 0.72 26.48 8.42
N ILE A 4 0.87 26.47 7.10
CA ILE A 4 0.04 25.68 6.16
C ILE A 4 0.08 24.21 6.61
N LYS A 5 -1.07 23.53 6.67
CA LYS A 5 -1.13 22.11 7.07
C LYS A 5 -0.42 21.24 6.05
N LEU A 6 0.19 20.14 6.50
CA LEU A 6 1.04 19.29 5.68
C LEU A 6 0.37 18.76 4.39
N HIS A 7 -0.90 18.34 4.44
CA HIS A 7 -1.61 17.86 3.25
C HIS A 7 -1.76 18.96 2.17
N TRP A 8 -1.91 20.22 2.56
CA TRP A 8 -1.93 21.34 1.61
C TRP A 8 -0.55 21.61 1.02
N GLN A 9 0.51 21.49 1.82
CA GLN A 9 1.89 21.58 1.30
C GLN A 9 2.16 20.48 0.27
N ILE A 10 1.70 19.26 0.54
CA ILE A 10 1.82 18.13 -0.39
C ILE A 10 1.03 18.39 -1.67
N LEU A 11 -0.20 18.88 -1.59
CA LEU A 11 -1.03 19.16 -2.77
C LEU A 11 -0.41 20.25 -3.64
N ILE A 12 0.11 21.33 -3.02
CA ILE A 12 0.85 22.38 -3.74
C ILE A 12 2.11 21.79 -4.40
N ALA A 13 2.88 20.99 -3.66
CA ALA A 13 4.08 20.33 -4.19
C ALA A 13 3.76 19.41 -5.37
N LEU A 14 2.66 18.65 -5.31
CA LEU A 14 2.19 17.78 -6.38
C LEU A 14 1.88 18.58 -7.65
N ILE A 15 1.09 19.66 -7.54
CA ILE A 15 0.74 20.51 -8.69
C ILE A 15 1.99 21.14 -9.29
N LEU A 16 2.86 21.71 -8.44
CA LEU A 16 4.11 22.31 -8.90
C LEU A 16 5.03 21.29 -9.58
N ALA A 17 5.06 20.04 -9.09
CA ALA A 17 5.86 18.98 -9.66
C ALA A 17 5.40 18.59 -11.06
N VAL A 18 4.08 18.49 -11.27
CA VAL A 18 3.50 18.21 -12.59
C VAL A 18 3.83 19.33 -13.56
N LEU A 19 3.61 20.59 -13.17
CA LEU A 19 3.94 21.74 -14.00
C LEU A 19 5.44 21.80 -14.32
N PHE A 20 6.29 21.61 -13.32
CA PHE A 20 7.75 21.65 -13.49
C PHE A 20 8.25 20.50 -14.37
N GLY A 21 7.78 19.28 -14.13
CA GLY A 21 8.16 18.09 -14.90
C GLY A 21 7.73 18.17 -16.37
N TYR A 22 6.57 18.79 -16.65
CA TYR A 22 6.06 18.95 -18.02
C TYR A 22 6.72 20.12 -18.76
N PHE A 23 6.80 21.30 -18.16
CA PHE A 23 7.31 22.51 -18.84
C PHE A 23 8.84 22.67 -18.77
N ILE A 24 9.51 22.08 -17.78
CA ILE A 24 10.95 22.19 -17.58
C ILE A 24 11.59 20.80 -17.37
N PRO A 25 11.48 19.85 -18.33
CA PRO A 25 11.99 18.48 -18.15
C PRO A 25 13.51 18.43 -17.89
N SER A 26 14.27 19.33 -18.53
CA SER A 26 15.73 19.42 -18.35
C SER A 26 16.16 19.86 -16.95
N GLY A 27 15.28 20.56 -16.22
CA GLY A 27 15.51 21.01 -14.85
C GLY A 27 15.35 19.89 -13.81
N VAL A 28 14.63 18.82 -14.17
CA VAL A 28 14.25 17.72 -13.26
C VAL A 28 15.48 16.97 -12.72
N LYS A 29 16.55 16.85 -13.51
CA LYS A 29 17.80 16.22 -13.08
C LYS A 29 18.45 16.89 -11.86
N TYR A 30 18.17 18.16 -11.61
CA TYR A 30 18.72 18.92 -10.48
C TYR A 30 17.89 18.77 -9.19
N ILE A 31 16.67 18.26 -9.27
CA ILE A 31 15.73 18.14 -8.14
C ILE A 31 15.36 16.68 -7.82
N SER A 32 15.55 15.75 -8.77
CA SER A 32 15.12 14.35 -8.65
C SER A 32 15.73 13.64 -7.44
N TRP A 33 16.94 14.03 -7.04
CA TRP A 33 17.63 13.50 -5.86
C TRP A 33 16.82 13.67 -4.57
N MET A 34 16.00 14.72 -4.48
CA MET A 34 15.15 14.98 -3.30
C MET A 34 14.12 13.86 -3.12
N GLY A 35 13.54 13.42 -4.24
CA GLY A 35 12.62 12.28 -4.27
C GLY A 35 13.32 10.96 -3.94
N ASP A 36 14.50 10.73 -4.53
CA ASP A 36 15.27 9.50 -4.33
C ASP A 36 15.74 9.35 -2.87
N ILE A 37 16.23 10.43 -2.24
CA ILE A 37 16.59 10.44 -0.81
C ILE A 37 15.36 10.23 0.07
N PHE A 38 14.24 10.86 -0.26
CA PHE A 38 13.00 10.70 0.51
C PHE A 38 12.50 9.24 0.49
N LEU A 39 12.48 8.59 -0.68
CA LEU A 39 12.13 7.17 -0.79
C LEU A 39 13.11 6.27 -0.04
N ARG A 40 14.41 6.56 -0.09
CA ARG A 40 15.42 5.82 0.69
C ARG A 40 15.20 5.97 2.19
N ALA A 41 14.87 7.17 2.67
CA ALA A 41 14.57 7.42 4.08
C ALA A 41 13.32 6.66 4.54
N LEU A 42 12.26 6.63 3.73
CA LEU A 42 11.08 5.80 4.03
C LEU A 42 11.45 4.32 4.06
N LYS A 43 12.15 3.80 3.04
CA LYS A 43 12.58 2.39 2.99
C LYS A 43 13.45 1.98 4.18
N MET A 44 14.33 2.87 4.63
CA MET A 44 15.18 2.65 5.80
C MET A 44 14.37 2.36 7.08
N VAL A 45 13.23 3.02 7.27
CA VAL A 45 12.43 2.85 8.49
C VAL A 45 11.45 1.68 8.43
N ILE A 46 11.07 1.22 7.24
CA ILE A 46 10.00 0.22 7.06
C ILE A 46 10.30 -1.08 7.83
N ILE A 47 11.45 -1.71 7.61
CA ILE A 47 11.72 -3.05 8.18
C ILE A 47 11.81 -3.00 9.73
N PRO A 48 12.61 -2.11 10.35
CA PRO A 48 12.66 -2.06 11.81
C PRO A 48 11.31 -1.67 12.43
N LEU A 49 10.55 -0.78 11.77
CA LEU A 49 9.22 -0.37 12.24
C LEU A 49 8.22 -1.53 12.15
N ILE A 50 8.13 -2.24 11.02
CA ILE A 50 7.24 -3.40 10.86
C ILE A 50 7.58 -4.47 11.90
N PHE A 51 8.86 -4.79 12.03
CA PHE A 51 9.31 -5.85 12.94
C PHE A 51 8.96 -5.52 14.39
N SER A 52 9.32 -4.32 14.87
CA SER A 52 9.03 -3.88 16.24
C SER A 52 7.53 -3.67 16.50
N SER A 53 6.80 -3.05 15.56
CA SER A 53 5.37 -2.80 15.69
C SER A 53 4.58 -4.11 15.81
N ILE A 54 4.83 -5.09 14.96
CA ILE A 54 4.08 -6.36 15.03
C ILE A 54 4.36 -7.08 16.34
N ILE A 55 5.62 -7.14 16.77
CA ILE A 55 5.97 -7.78 18.05
C ILE A 55 5.24 -7.08 19.20
N SER A 56 5.33 -5.75 19.28
CA SER A 56 4.62 -4.92 20.27
C SER A 56 3.09 -5.10 20.21
N GLY A 57 2.53 -5.11 19.01
CA GLY A 57 1.12 -5.32 18.75
C GLY A 57 0.65 -6.67 19.26
N VAL A 58 1.40 -7.74 18.97
CA VAL A 58 1.09 -9.11 19.39
C VAL A 58 1.23 -9.28 20.91
N THR A 59 2.31 -8.78 21.51
CA THR A 59 2.56 -8.90 22.96
C THR A 59 1.53 -8.12 23.79
N SER A 60 1.11 -6.94 23.32
CA SER A 60 0.04 -6.15 23.94
C SER A 60 -1.36 -6.77 23.81
N MET A 61 -1.53 -7.83 23.00
CA MET A 61 -2.80 -8.58 22.93
C MET A 61 -3.07 -9.48 24.13
N GLY A 62 -2.03 -9.82 24.89
CA GLY A 62 -2.08 -10.59 26.13
C GLY A 62 -2.33 -12.08 25.93
N SER A 63 -3.42 -12.46 25.26
CA SER A 63 -3.80 -13.86 25.02
C SER A 63 -3.86 -14.21 23.53
N GLY A 64 -3.49 -15.45 23.20
CA GLY A 64 -3.58 -15.98 21.84
C GLY A 64 -5.00 -15.97 21.26
N LYS A 65 -6.04 -16.07 22.11
CA LYS A 65 -7.44 -15.94 21.69
C LYS A 65 -7.76 -14.56 21.13
N ASN A 66 -7.22 -13.49 21.74
CA ASN A 66 -7.41 -12.13 21.26
C ASN A 66 -6.73 -11.91 19.90
N LEU A 67 -5.51 -12.44 19.75
CA LEU A 67 -4.75 -12.38 18.50
C LEU A 67 -5.49 -13.11 17.37
N GLY A 68 -5.92 -14.35 17.61
CA GLY A 68 -6.66 -15.14 16.63
C GLY A 68 -7.97 -14.45 16.21
N ARG A 69 -8.71 -13.86 17.15
CA ARG A 69 -9.94 -13.11 16.83
C ARG A 69 -9.66 -11.87 15.99
N LEU A 70 -8.59 -11.13 16.29
CA LEU A 70 -8.22 -9.96 15.50
C LEU A 70 -7.74 -10.35 14.10
N GLY A 71 -6.86 -11.36 14.01
CA GLY A 71 -6.35 -11.90 12.75
C GLY A 71 -7.50 -12.38 11.85
N LEU A 72 -8.42 -13.17 12.40
CA LEU A 72 -9.58 -13.65 11.64
C LEU A 72 -10.47 -12.51 11.15
N LYS A 73 -10.78 -11.52 11.98
CA LYS A 73 -11.53 -10.33 11.55
C LYS A 73 -10.83 -9.56 10.44
N THR A 74 -9.51 -9.46 10.52
CA THR A 74 -8.68 -8.74 9.54
C THR A 74 -8.67 -9.48 8.19
N ILE A 75 -8.48 -10.80 8.22
CA ILE A 75 -8.51 -11.64 7.01
C ILE A 75 -9.89 -11.61 6.36
N ILE A 76 -10.96 -11.77 7.13
CA ILE A 76 -12.34 -11.67 6.61
C ILE A 76 -12.57 -10.31 5.96
N TYR A 77 -12.13 -9.24 6.62
CA TYR A 77 -12.23 -7.89 6.06
C TYR A 77 -11.50 -7.78 4.72
N TYR A 78 -10.23 -8.22 4.63
CA TYR A 78 -9.44 -8.17 3.38
C TYR A 78 -10.04 -9.01 2.26
N ILE A 79 -10.44 -10.24 2.53
CA ILE A 79 -11.10 -11.08 1.52
C ILE A 79 -12.39 -10.41 1.02
N THR A 80 -13.17 -9.83 1.93
CA THR A 80 -14.43 -9.17 1.57
C THR A 80 -14.19 -7.92 0.72
N THR A 81 -13.24 -7.06 1.09
CA THR A 81 -12.93 -5.84 0.32
C THR A 81 -12.33 -6.16 -1.03
N SER A 82 -11.42 -7.13 -1.11
CA SER A 82 -10.84 -7.59 -2.38
C SER A 82 -11.91 -8.18 -3.29
N THR A 83 -12.82 -8.98 -2.74
CA THR A 83 -13.96 -9.53 -3.52
C THR A 83 -14.85 -8.41 -4.06
N LEU A 84 -15.17 -7.40 -3.24
CA LEU A 84 -15.95 -6.25 -3.71
C LEU A 84 -15.22 -5.45 -4.80
N ALA A 85 -13.90 -5.31 -4.70
CA ALA A 85 -13.08 -4.66 -5.73
C ALA A 85 -13.08 -5.44 -7.05
N ILE A 86 -12.89 -6.76 -6.98
CA ILE A 86 -12.94 -7.66 -8.15
C ILE A 86 -14.33 -7.60 -8.81
N VAL A 87 -15.41 -7.73 -8.02
CA VAL A 87 -16.79 -7.64 -8.55
C VAL A 87 -17.04 -6.30 -9.23
N THR A 88 -16.55 -5.19 -8.65
CA THR A 88 -16.65 -3.87 -9.26
C THR A 88 -15.89 -3.80 -10.59
N GLY A 89 -14.66 -4.32 -10.63
CA GLY A 89 -13.85 -4.39 -11.85
C GLY A 89 -14.50 -5.23 -12.95
N LEU A 90 -14.94 -6.44 -12.61
CA LEU A 90 -15.65 -7.34 -13.51
C LEU A 90 -16.94 -6.72 -14.05
N PHE A 91 -17.72 -6.08 -13.18
CA PHE A 91 -18.94 -5.40 -13.60
C PHE A 91 -18.65 -4.32 -14.64
N LEU A 92 -17.66 -3.45 -14.39
CA LEU A 92 -17.33 -2.36 -15.30
C LEU A 92 -16.70 -2.84 -16.62
N VAL A 93 -15.79 -3.81 -16.57
CA VAL A 93 -15.12 -4.30 -17.80
C VAL A 93 -16.09 -5.04 -18.72
N ASN A 94 -17.09 -5.72 -18.16
CA ASN A 94 -18.13 -6.37 -18.95
C ASN A 94 -19.17 -5.37 -19.50
N LEU A 95 -19.36 -4.24 -18.81
CA LEU A 95 -20.26 -3.17 -19.26
C LEU A 95 -19.63 -2.31 -20.35
N ILE A 96 -18.39 -1.85 -20.14
CA ILE A 96 -17.68 -0.94 -21.04
C ILE A 96 -17.05 -1.69 -22.22
N LYS A 97 -16.63 -2.95 -21.99
CA LYS A 97 -15.94 -3.81 -22.96
C LYS A 97 -14.73 -3.13 -23.62
N PRO A 98 -13.75 -2.64 -22.82
CA PRO A 98 -12.65 -1.82 -23.32
C PRO A 98 -11.73 -2.53 -24.32
N GLY A 99 -11.75 -3.87 -24.40
CA GLY A 99 -10.88 -4.62 -25.32
C GLY A 99 -11.47 -4.82 -26.73
N ILE A 100 -12.77 -4.60 -26.94
CA ILE A 100 -13.36 -4.82 -28.26
C ILE A 100 -12.84 -3.80 -29.27
N GLY A 101 -12.32 -4.29 -30.40
CA GLY A 101 -11.79 -3.45 -31.47
C GLY A 101 -10.35 -2.97 -31.21
N VAL A 102 -9.69 -3.50 -30.18
CA VAL A 102 -8.27 -3.24 -29.91
C VAL A 102 -7.42 -4.35 -30.54
N ASP A 103 -6.62 -3.98 -31.54
CA ASP A 103 -5.57 -4.86 -32.06
C ASP A 103 -4.31 -4.73 -31.19
N LEU A 104 -3.96 -5.80 -30.48
CA LEU A 104 -2.77 -5.87 -29.63
C LEU A 104 -1.49 -6.24 -30.41
N GLY A 105 -1.59 -6.57 -31.70
CA GLY A 105 -0.43 -6.82 -32.57
C GLY A 105 0.43 -8.02 -32.18
N LEU A 106 -0.08 -8.92 -31.35
CA LEU A 106 0.62 -10.11 -30.85
C LEU A 106 0.15 -11.35 -31.62
N SER A 107 0.99 -11.81 -32.55
CA SER A 107 0.75 -12.98 -33.40
C SER A 107 1.62 -14.20 -33.04
N SER A 108 2.24 -14.21 -31.85
CA SER A 108 3.05 -15.33 -31.37
C SER A 108 2.37 -16.07 -30.22
N SER A 109 2.23 -17.39 -30.37
CA SER A 109 1.92 -18.28 -29.26
C SER A 109 3.06 -18.21 -28.25
N VAL A 110 2.77 -17.72 -27.04
CA VAL A 110 3.70 -17.82 -25.92
C VAL A 110 3.67 -19.27 -25.44
N GLU A 111 4.59 -20.09 -25.95
CA GLU A 111 4.84 -21.43 -25.40
C GLU A 111 5.33 -21.30 -23.95
N GLY A 112 4.68 -22.02 -23.03
CA GLY A 112 5.04 -22.04 -21.60
C GLY A 112 4.13 -21.26 -20.64
N LEU A 113 2.95 -20.78 -21.07
CA LEU A 113 2.02 -20.04 -20.19
C LEU A 113 1.32 -20.88 -19.11
N ALA A 114 1.42 -22.21 -19.17
CA ALA A 114 0.73 -23.11 -18.25
C ALA A 114 1.73 -23.78 -17.28
N GLU A 115 2.32 -23.04 -16.34
CA GLU A 115 2.92 -23.71 -15.17
C GLU A 115 3.17 -22.85 -13.91
N ASN A 116 2.92 -21.53 -13.93
CA ASN A 116 3.20 -20.68 -12.75
C ASN A 116 2.05 -19.72 -12.39
N ALA A 117 0.81 -20.22 -12.38
CA ALA A 117 -0.18 -19.64 -11.48
C ALA A 117 0.28 -20.01 -10.07
N GLY A 118 1.03 -19.11 -9.40
CA GLY A 118 1.65 -19.38 -8.11
C GLY A 118 0.67 -20.09 -7.18
N SER A 119 1.01 -21.33 -6.81
CA SER A 119 0.13 -22.16 -6.01
C SER A 119 -0.04 -21.53 -4.63
N ILE A 120 -1.16 -21.83 -3.95
CA ILE A 120 -1.28 -21.58 -2.50
C ILE A 120 -0.05 -22.15 -1.76
N LYS A 121 0.50 -23.26 -2.27
CA LYS A 121 1.74 -23.85 -1.78
C LYS A 121 2.94 -22.89 -1.85
N ASP A 122 3.10 -22.17 -2.95
CA ASP A 122 4.22 -21.23 -3.14
C ASP A 122 4.08 -20.00 -2.23
N ILE A 123 2.84 -19.57 -1.99
CA ILE A 123 2.55 -18.50 -1.02
C ILE A 123 2.93 -18.97 0.39
N LEU A 124 2.59 -20.20 0.77
CA LEU A 124 2.97 -20.78 2.06
C LEU A 124 4.49 -20.91 2.21
N TYR A 125 5.21 -21.31 1.16
CA TYR A 125 6.67 -21.33 1.18
C TYR A 125 7.28 -19.93 1.34
N ARG A 126 6.74 -18.91 0.67
CA ARG A 126 7.20 -17.52 0.81
C ARG A 126 6.92 -16.92 2.19
N LEU A 127 5.94 -17.47 2.91
CA LEU A 127 5.56 -17.02 4.24
C LEU A 127 6.64 -17.34 5.29
N VAL A 128 7.22 -18.54 5.25
CA VAL A 128 8.23 -19.00 6.22
C VAL A 128 9.63 -18.79 5.64
N PRO A 129 10.44 -17.86 6.18
CA PRO A 129 11.79 -17.65 5.67
C PRO A 129 12.75 -18.73 6.20
N ASP A 130 13.64 -19.23 5.33
CA ASP A 130 14.76 -20.08 5.76
C ASP A 130 15.76 -19.31 6.64
N ASN A 131 15.89 -18.00 6.41
CA ASN A 131 16.73 -17.10 7.19
C ASN A 131 16.08 -15.72 7.35
N VAL A 132 15.75 -15.36 8.59
CA VAL A 132 15.09 -14.09 8.91
C VAL A 132 15.96 -12.87 8.62
N VAL A 133 17.27 -12.94 8.88
CA VAL A 133 18.19 -11.81 8.67
C VAL A 133 18.29 -11.50 7.18
N ASN A 134 18.41 -12.54 6.34
CA ASN A 134 18.37 -12.38 4.90
C ASN A 134 17.02 -11.84 4.41
N ALA A 135 15.90 -12.32 4.96
CA ALA A 135 14.57 -11.82 4.62
C ALA A 135 14.41 -10.32 4.95
N MET A 136 14.95 -9.86 6.08
CA MET A 136 14.99 -8.45 6.45
C MET A 136 15.88 -7.64 5.49
N ALA A 137 17.05 -8.16 5.14
CA ALA A 137 18.00 -7.49 4.24
C ALA A 137 17.45 -7.36 2.80
N GLN A 138 16.75 -8.38 2.31
CA GLN A 138 16.14 -8.38 0.98
C GLN A 138 14.80 -7.63 0.92
N GLY A 139 14.27 -7.21 2.08
CA GLY A 139 12.98 -6.53 2.15
C GLY A 139 11.80 -7.44 1.84
N THR A 140 11.89 -8.74 2.16
CA THR A 140 10.78 -9.70 2.02
C THR A 140 9.78 -9.49 3.14
N ILE A 141 8.95 -8.45 3.02
CA ILE A 141 8.08 -7.94 4.10
C ILE A 141 7.15 -9.04 4.64
N LEU A 142 6.54 -9.86 3.78
CA LEU A 142 5.61 -10.91 4.21
C LEU A 142 6.28 -11.93 5.15
N SER A 143 7.51 -12.35 4.86
CA SER A 143 8.24 -13.30 5.71
C SER A 143 8.68 -12.66 7.02
N VAL A 144 9.06 -11.37 7.00
CA VAL A 144 9.39 -10.59 8.20
C VAL A 144 8.15 -10.46 9.11
N ILE A 145 6.97 -10.20 8.52
CA ILE A 145 5.69 -10.15 9.24
C ILE A 145 5.41 -11.51 9.90
N PHE A 146 5.51 -12.61 9.15
CA PHE A 146 5.25 -13.94 9.68
C PHE A 146 6.14 -14.26 10.87
N PHE A 147 7.45 -14.06 10.72
CA PHE A 147 8.39 -14.27 11.81
C PHE A 147 8.10 -13.37 13.01
N ALA A 148 7.80 -12.08 12.79
CA ALA A 148 7.45 -11.15 13.87
C ALA A 148 6.20 -11.57 14.65
N VAL A 149 5.17 -12.10 13.98
CA VAL A 149 3.97 -12.62 14.62
C VAL A 149 4.28 -13.85 15.47
N VAL A 150 5.04 -14.81 14.93
CA VAL A 150 5.45 -16.02 15.65
C VAL A 150 6.31 -15.65 16.86
N PHE A 151 7.31 -14.80 16.67
CA PHE A 151 8.22 -14.35 17.71
C PHE A 151 7.46 -13.59 18.83
N GLY A 152 6.61 -12.63 18.46
CA GLY A 152 5.75 -11.91 19.40
C GLY A 152 4.81 -12.82 20.16
N PHE A 153 4.24 -13.84 19.49
CA PHE A 153 3.40 -14.84 20.14
C PHE A 153 4.19 -15.63 21.20
N PHE A 154 5.40 -16.09 20.89
CA PHE A 154 6.22 -16.84 21.85
C PHE A 154 6.76 -15.96 23.00
N ILE A 155 6.92 -14.65 22.82
CA ILE A 155 7.16 -13.72 23.95
C ILE A 155 5.99 -13.79 24.95
N THR A 156 4.74 -13.97 24.49
CA THR A 156 3.60 -14.09 25.41
C THR A 156 3.56 -15.41 26.18
N GLN A 157 4.29 -16.44 25.71
CA GLN A 157 4.37 -17.77 26.31
C GLN A 157 5.49 -17.90 27.35
N VAL A 158 6.48 -17.01 27.34
CA VAL A 158 7.50 -16.95 28.39
C VAL A 158 6.99 -16.14 29.59
N GLU A 159 7.54 -16.42 30.78
CA GLU A 159 7.03 -15.86 32.03
C GLU A 159 7.99 -14.86 32.70
N GLY A 160 7.42 -14.03 33.57
CA GLY A 160 8.15 -13.10 34.43
C GLY A 160 9.02 -12.10 33.68
N LYS A 161 10.26 -11.94 34.15
CA LYS A 161 11.21 -10.92 33.67
C LYS A 161 11.51 -10.99 32.17
N TYR A 162 11.45 -12.18 31.56
CA TYR A 162 11.82 -12.35 30.15
C TYR A 162 10.76 -11.73 29.23
N LYS A 163 9.48 -11.97 29.54
CA LYS A 163 8.34 -11.38 28.82
C LYS A 163 8.34 -9.86 28.92
N GLU A 164 8.49 -9.34 30.14
CA GLU A 164 8.48 -7.89 30.40
C GLU A 164 9.66 -7.17 29.73
N SER A 165 10.86 -7.76 29.82
CA SER A 165 12.06 -7.19 29.21
C SER A 165 11.96 -7.15 27.69
N LEU A 166 11.54 -8.24 27.03
CA LEU A 166 11.37 -8.26 25.58
C LEU A 166 10.26 -7.34 25.12
N THR A 167 9.12 -7.31 25.82
CA THR A 167 8.00 -6.43 25.47
C THR A 167 8.44 -4.96 25.53
N THR A 168 9.02 -4.53 26.66
CA THR A 168 9.50 -3.15 26.84
C THR A 168 10.58 -2.78 25.82
N PHE A 169 11.46 -3.71 25.47
CA PHE A 169 12.50 -3.49 24.46
C PHE A 169 11.91 -3.21 23.07
N PHE A 170 10.97 -4.04 22.60
CA PHE A 170 10.34 -3.84 21.30
C PHE A 170 9.42 -2.63 21.26
N ASP A 171 8.73 -2.33 22.35
CA ASP A 171 7.94 -1.09 22.50
C ASP A 171 8.85 0.14 22.38
N ALA A 172 10.02 0.13 23.03
CA ALA A 172 10.98 1.23 22.94
C ALA A 172 11.52 1.41 21.51
N ILE A 173 11.85 0.32 20.80
CA ILE A 173 12.25 0.40 19.39
C ILE A 173 11.13 1.00 18.55
N PHE A 174 9.90 0.51 18.72
CA PHE A 174 8.75 0.98 17.97
C PHE A 174 8.55 2.50 18.16
N GLU A 175 8.58 2.98 19.39
CA GLU A 175 8.46 4.42 19.71
C GLU A 175 9.58 5.25 19.06
N VAL A 176 10.83 4.79 19.11
CA VAL A 176 11.96 5.47 18.46
C VAL A 176 11.77 5.50 16.94
N MET A 177 11.37 4.38 16.33
CA MET A 177 11.11 4.29 14.89
C MET A 177 9.96 5.20 14.45
N MET A 178 8.93 5.37 15.29
CA MET A 178 7.85 6.33 15.06
C MET A 178 8.35 7.77 15.12
N LYS A 179 9.26 8.12 16.03
CA LYS A 179 9.87 9.47 16.06
C LYS A 179 10.72 9.75 14.82
N ILE A 180 11.51 8.78 14.36
CA ILE A 180 12.29 8.90 13.12
C ILE A 180 11.33 9.08 11.93
N THR A 181 10.26 8.28 11.88
CA THR A 181 9.21 8.41 10.87
C THR A 181 8.62 9.82 10.84
N LEU A 182 8.20 10.36 11.98
CA LEU A 182 7.64 11.70 12.10
C LEU A 182 8.61 12.79 11.63
N PHE A 183 9.92 12.59 11.84
CA PHE A 183 10.94 13.49 11.30
C PHE A 183 10.97 13.44 9.77
N ILE A 184 11.01 12.25 9.17
CA ILE A 184 11.01 12.06 7.71
C ILE A 184 9.75 12.67 7.08
N ILE A 185 8.59 12.52 7.71
CA ILE A 185 7.30 13.04 7.22
C ILE A 185 7.33 14.56 7.00
N LYS A 186 8.14 15.31 7.75
CA LYS A 186 8.29 16.76 7.55
C LYS A 186 8.82 17.11 6.15
N PHE A 187 9.56 16.20 5.52
CA PHE A 187 10.15 16.38 4.18
C PHE A 187 9.26 15.84 3.06
N THR A 188 8.06 15.32 3.38
CA THR A 188 7.13 14.74 2.38
C THR A 188 6.84 15.67 1.19
N PRO A 189 6.58 16.98 1.36
CA PRO A 189 6.33 17.86 0.22
C PRO A 189 7.50 17.92 -0.77
N LEU A 190 8.73 17.97 -0.25
CA LEU A 190 9.96 18.01 -1.06
C LEU A 190 10.20 16.68 -1.78
N GLY A 191 9.97 15.56 -1.08
CA GLY A 191 10.07 14.23 -1.66
C GLY A 191 9.07 14.02 -2.80
N ILE A 192 7.80 14.35 -2.56
CA ILE A 192 6.73 14.24 -3.57
C ILE A 192 7.04 15.12 -4.78
N PHE A 193 7.55 16.33 -4.56
CA PHE A 193 7.93 17.21 -5.66
C PHE A 193 8.96 16.55 -6.58
N GLY A 194 10.06 16.01 -6.00
CA GLY A 194 11.10 15.35 -6.78
C GLY A 194 10.63 14.08 -7.48
N ILE A 195 9.81 13.26 -6.83
CA ILE A 195 9.30 11.99 -7.39
C ILE A 195 8.36 12.27 -8.57
N VAL A 196 7.38 13.14 -8.38
CA VAL A 196 6.34 13.38 -9.39
C VAL A 196 6.91 14.15 -10.57
N ALA A 197 7.80 15.11 -10.34
CA ALA A 197 8.45 15.83 -11.44
C ALA A 197 9.31 14.88 -12.30
N LYS A 198 10.02 13.94 -11.66
CA LYS A 198 10.78 12.87 -12.33
C LYS A 198 9.89 11.98 -13.18
N GLU A 199 8.75 11.56 -12.63
CA GLU A 199 7.82 10.69 -13.35
C GLU A 199 7.14 11.40 -14.52
N VAL A 200 6.68 12.64 -14.34
CA VAL A 200 6.05 13.41 -15.42
C VAL A 200 7.03 13.67 -16.55
N ALA A 201 8.26 14.10 -16.26
CA ALA A 201 9.27 14.36 -17.29
C ALA A 201 9.66 13.09 -18.06
N ARG A 202 9.68 11.93 -17.40
CA ARG A 202 9.97 10.64 -18.05
C ARG A 202 8.88 10.23 -19.05
N ASN A 203 7.63 10.57 -18.76
CA ASN A 203 6.47 10.15 -19.57
C ASN A 203 5.87 11.30 -20.40
N ALA A 204 6.51 12.48 -20.43
CA ALA A 204 6.01 13.67 -21.14
C ALA A 204 5.67 13.38 -22.61
N ASP A 205 6.54 12.64 -23.30
CA ASP A 205 6.38 12.28 -24.72
C ASP A 205 5.36 11.14 -24.94
N GLN A 206 5.09 10.33 -23.90
CA GLN A 206 4.16 9.19 -23.96
C GLN A 206 2.72 9.58 -23.61
N LEU A 207 2.53 10.67 -22.86
CA LEU A 207 1.20 11.16 -22.47
C LEU A 207 0.29 11.46 -23.67
N GLY A 208 0.85 11.88 -24.81
CA GLY A 208 0.10 12.07 -26.06
C GLY A 208 -0.24 10.76 -26.78
N ASN A 209 0.59 9.73 -26.66
CA ASN A 209 0.45 8.44 -27.36
C ASN A 209 -0.40 7.41 -26.60
N ILE A 210 -0.54 7.55 -25.28
CA ILE A 210 -1.41 6.71 -24.43
C ILE A 210 -2.90 6.92 -24.76
N ALA A 211 -3.25 7.97 -25.51
CA ALA A 211 -4.63 8.35 -25.85
C ALA A 211 -5.37 7.41 -26.83
N GLY A 212 -4.72 6.36 -27.34
CA GLY A 212 -5.32 5.39 -28.25
C GLY A 212 -6.13 4.27 -27.57
N SER A 213 -5.95 3.04 -28.05
CA SER A 213 -6.71 1.82 -27.65
C SER A 213 -6.66 1.45 -26.17
N LEU A 214 -5.71 1.97 -25.40
CA LEU A 214 -5.57 1.72 -23.95
C LEU A 214 -6.30 2.75 -23.08
N ALA A 215 -6.75 3.88 -23.64
CA ALA A 215 -7.38 4.94 -22.86
C ALA A 215 -8.70 4.49 -22.20
N ILE A 216 -9.54 3.74 -22.93
CA ILE A 216 -10.81 3.21 -22.41
C ILE A 216 -10.55 2.17 -21.32
N TYR A 217 -9.53 1.34 -21.48
CA TYR A 217 -9.07 0.39 -20.45
C TYR A 217 -8.64 1.13 -19.18
N MET A 218 -7.75 2.13 -19.29
CA MET A 218 -7.28 2.92 -18.15
C MET A 218 -8.44 3.64 -17.46
N LEU A 219 -9.36 4.22 -18.23
CA LEU A 219 -10.56 4.87 -17.70
C LEU A 219 -11.46 3.87 -16.95
N THR A 220 -11.61 2.65 -17.46
CA THR A 220 -12.38 1.58 -16.81
C THR A 220 -11.80 1.21 -15.46
N VAL A 221 -10.48 0.98 -15.39
CA VAL A 221 -9.77 0.74 -14.12
C VAL A 221 -9.95 1.93 -13.18
N PHE A 222 -9.72 3.15 -13.66
CA PHE A 222 -9.81 4.36 -12.86
C PHE A 222 -11.21 4.54 -12.24
N ILE A 223 -12.26 4.39 -13.03
CA ILE A 223 -13.65 4.45 -12.54
C ILE A 223 -13.89 3.37 -11.49
N GLY A 224 -13.41 2.14 -11.72
CA GLY A 224 -13.52 1.05 -10.76
C GLY A 224 -12.86 1.37 -9.41
N LEU A 225 -11.64 1.91 -9.46
CA LEU A 225 -10.94 2.36 -8.26
C LEU A 225 -11.69 3.50 -7.55
N MET A 226 -12.27 4.46 -8.30
CA MET A 226 -13.07 5.54 -7.72
C MET A 226 -14.35 5.03 -7.07
N ILE A 227 -15.07 4.10 -7.70
CA ILE A 227 -16.24 3.44 -7.10
C ILE A 227 -15.83 2.70 -5.83
N HIS A 228 -14.74 1.94 -5.85
CA HIS A 228 -14.28 1.23 -4.68
C HIS A 228 -13.88 2.18 -3.53
N ALA A 229 -13.11 3.23 -3.85
CA ALA A 229 -12.60 4.21 -2.88
C ALA A 229 -13.68 5.14 -2.30
N PHE A 230 -14.70 5.51 -3.08
CA PHE A 230 -15.72 6.48 -2.65
C PHE A 230 -17.09 5.86 -2.33
N ILE A 231 -17.33 4.61 -2.71
CA ILE A 231 -18.56 3.89 -2.40
C ILE A 231 -18.25 2.70 -1.49
N SER A 232 -17.52 1.68 -1.98
CA SER A 232 -17.34 0.43 -1.23
C SER A 232 -16.69 0.64 0.15
N LEU A 233 -15.51 1.25 0.21
CA LEU A 233 -14.77 1.46 1.47
C LEU A 233 -15.49 2.44 2.43
N PRO A 234 -16.07 3.57 1.97
CA PRO A 234 -16.84 4.46 2.84
C PRO A 234 -18.11 3.83 3.42
N LEU A 235 -18.82 3.00 2.64
CA LEU A 235 -20.00 2.28 3.15
C LEU A 235 -19.60 1.32 4.27
N ILE A 236 -18.51 0.56 4.10
CA ILE A 236 -17.98 -0.32 5.16
C ILE A 236 -17.57 0.51 6.38
N THR A 237 -16.86 1.62 6.17
CA THR A 237 -16.45 2.54 7.25
C THR A 237 -17.65 3.08 8.03
N ARG A 238 -18.73 3.42 7.34
CA ARG A 238 -19.95 3.99 7.92
C ARG A 238 -20.77 2.94 8.68
N PHE A 239 -21.02 1.79 8.07
CA PHE A 239 -21.95 0.80 8.60
C PHE A 239 -21.29 -0.23 9.53
N VAL A 240 -20.10 -0.72 9.17
CA VAL A 240 -19.34 -1.68 9.97
C VAL A 240 -18.48 -0.95 10.99
N GLY A 241 -17.69 0.02 10.53
CA GLY A 241 -16.78 0.81 11.37
C GLY A 241 -17.49 1.83 12.27
N LYS A 242 -18.76 2.15 11.99
CA LYS A 242 -19.56 3.19 12.67
C LYS A 242 -18.86 4.56 12.75
N ALA A 243 -17.91 4.80 11.84
CA ALA A 243 -17.14 6.03 11.76
C ALA A 243 -17.69 6.94 10.66
N LYS A 244 -17.34 8.23 10.69
CA LYS A 244 -17.69 9.17 9.62
C LYS A 244 -16.64 9.05 8.50
N PRO A 245 -17.00 8.53 7.30
CA PRO A 245 -16.00 8.27 6.25
C PRO A 245 -15.23 9.51 5.82
N PHE A 246 -15.91 10.67 5.76
CA PHE A 246 -15.27 11.93 5.41
C PHE A 246 -14.16 12.34 6.40
N ILE A 247 -14.37 12.12 7.71
CA ILE A 247 -13.36 12.43 8.73
C ILE A 247 -12.16 11.48 8.57
N HIS A 248 -12.44 10.20 8.35
CA HIS A 248 -11.40 9.20 8.11
C HIS A 248 -10.56 9.56 6.87
N PHE A 249 -11.19 9.88 5.74
CA PHE A 249 -10.51 10.29 4.52
C PHE A 249 -9.64 11.54 4.73
N ARG A 250 -10.17 12.55 5.43
CA ARG A 250 -9.41 13.77 5.76
C ARG A 250 -8.19 13.49 6.63
N ASN A 251 -8.31 12.58 7.60
CA ASN A 251 -7.21 12.18 8.47
C ASN A 251 -6.13 11.42 7.67
N MET A 252 -6.56 10.63 6.68
CA MET A 252 -5.72 9.82 5.80
C MET A 252 -5.14 10.57 4.59
N ALA A 253 -5.46 11.85 4.41
CA ALA A 253 -5.05 12.62 3.23
C ALA A 253 -3.53 12.60 2.97
N THR A 254 -2.71 12.76 4.02
CA THR A 254 -1.25 12.72 3.88
C THR A 254 -0.75 11.34 3.40
N PRO A 255 -1.08 10.21 4.07
CA PRO A 255 -0.75 8.87 3.55
C PRO A 255 -1.24 8.62 2.12
N LEU A 256 -2.50 8.99 1.81
CA LEU A 256 -3.10 8.73 0.49
C LEU A 256 -2.39 9.49 -0.63
N LEU A 257 -2.10 10.78 -0.42
CA LEU A 257 -1.37 11.60 -1.39
C LEU A 257 0.05 11.07 -1.57
N THR A 258 0.73 10.69 -0.49
CA THR A 258 2.05 10.07 -0.58
C THR A 258 1.98 8.75 -1.34
N ALA A 259 0.98 7.90 -1.09
CA ALA A 259 0.86 6.60 -1.73
C ALA A 259 0.64 6.75 -3.24
N PHE A 260 -0.19 7.72 -3.63
CA PHE A 260 -0.39 8.09 -5.03
C PHE A 260 0.92 8.56 -5.68
N SER A 261 1.69 9.42 -5.00
CA SER A 261 2.95 9.95 -5.54
C SER A 261 4.09 8.94 -5.57
N THR A 262 4.19 8.05 -4.59
CA THR A 262 5.29 7.07 -4.50
C THR A 262 4.97 5.74 -5.19
N SER A 263 3.69 5.49 -5.51
CA SER A 263 3.21 4.22 -6.04
C SER A 263 3.63 3.01 -5.19
N SER A 264 3.70 3.19 -3.86
CA SER A 264 4.20 2.15 -2.94
C SER A 264 3.44 2.13 -1.61
N SER A 265 2.66 1.07 -1.38
CA SER A 265 1.93 0.85 -0.14
C SER A 265 2.88 0.74 1.07
N SER A 266 3.96 -0.03 0.95
CA SER A 266 4.93 -0.23 2.03
C SER A 266 5.66 1.05 2.42
N ALA A 267 6.00 1.92 1.45
CA ALA A 267 6.62 3.22 1.73
C ALA A 267 5.71 4.15 2.54
N THR A 268 4.39 3.97 2.45
CA THR A 268 3.41 4.79 3.18
C THR A 268 2.92 4.21 4.49
N LEU A 269 3.33 2.98 4.84
CA LEU A 269 2.93 2.34 6.08
C LEU A 269 3.23 3.21 7.32
N PRO A 270 4.43 3.80 7.47
CA PRO A 270 4.72 4.63 8.64
C PRO A 270 3.80 5.87 8.74
N LEU A 271 3.47 6.49 7.60
CA LEU A 271 2.52 7.61 7.53
C LEU A 271 1.11 7.17 7.90
N THR A 272 0.72 5.98 7.44
CA THR A 272 -0.61 5.40 7.67
C THR A 272 -0.82 5.11 9.16
N MET A 273 0.19 4.52 9.82
CA MET A 273 0.16 4.29 11.27
C MET A 273 0.02 5.61 12.04
N GLU A 274 0.84 6.62 11.72
CA GLU A 274 0.76 7.96 12.33
C GLU A 274 -0.64 8.58 12.21
N ALA A 275 -1.22 8.54 11.01
CA ALA A 275 -2.51 9.17 10.75
C ALA A 275 -3.65 8.47 11.52
N LEU A 276 -3.58 7.14 11.65
CA LEU A 276 -4.63 6.38 12.34
C LEU A 276 -4.50 6.51 13.86
N GLU A 277 -3.29 6.48 14.40
CA GLU A 277 -3.05 6.61 15.84
C GLU A 277 -3.31 8.03 16.33
N ASN A 278 -2.70 9.05 15.69
CA ASN A 278 -2.72 10.42 16.20
C ASN A 278 -3.93 11.24 15.73
N LYS A 279 -4.51 10.94 14.57
CA LYS A 279 -5.64 11.73 14.03
C LYS A 279 -6.97 11.01 14.12
N SER A 280 -6.96 9.68 14.04
CA SER A 280 -8.18 8.86 14.10
C SER A 280 -8.38 8.17 15.46
N GLY A 281 -7.39 8.21 16.36
CA GLY A 281 -7.48 7.66 17.70
C GLY A 281 -7.54 6.13 17.75
N VAL A 282 -7.08 5.45 16.70
CA VAL A 282 -7.04 3.98 16.67
C VAL A 282 -5.89 3.53 17.57
N SER A 283 -6.16 2.55 18.45
CA SER A 283 -5.14 2.06 19.38
C SER A 283 -3.97 1.42 18.65
N ASN A 284 -2.76 1.68 19.13
CA ASN A 284 -1.52 1.09 18.61
C ASN A 284 -1.58 -0.45 18.49
N LYS A 285 -2.18 -1.12 19.48
CA LYS A 285 -2.42 -2.56 19.48
C LYS A 285 -3.08 -3.10 18.20
N ILE A 286 -3.97 -2.32 17.58
CA ILE A 286 -4.68 -2.73 16.36
C ILE A 286 -3.85 -2.31 15.14
N THR A 287 -3.43 -1.04 15.06
CA THR A 287 -2.70 -0.48 13.93
C THR A 287 -1.39 -1.22 13.67
N SER A 288 -0.63 -1.54 14.72
CA SER A 288 0.65 -2.25 14.67
C SER A 288 0.55 -3.68 14.16
N PHE A 289 -0.64 -4.28 14.16
CA PHE A 289 -0.86 -5.62 13.62
C PHE A 289 -1.53 -5.57 12.25
N THR A 290 -2.65 -4.85 12.13
CA THR A 290 -3.47 -4.92 10.91
C THR A 290 -2.82 -4.21 9.73
N LEU A 291 -2.17 -3.06 9.94
CA LEU A 291 -1.66 -2.24 8.84
C LEU A 291 -0.42 -2.83 8.16
N PRO A 292 0.60 -3.33 8.90
CA PRO A 292 1.72 -4.00 8.24
C PRO A 292 1.27 -5.22 7.43
N LEU A 293 0.35 -6.01 7.98
CA LEU A 293 -0.25 -7.15 7.28
C LEU A 293 -1.03 -6.71 6.04
N GLY A 294 -1.80 -5.63 6.15
CA GLY A 294 -2.59 -5.09 5.04
C GLY A 294 -1.74 -4.54 3.90
N ALA A 295 -0.58 -3.95 4.20
CA ALA A 295 0.31 -3.39 3.19
C ALA A 295 0.88 -4.44 2.22
N THR A 296 0.85 -5.73 2.58
CA THR A 296 1.29 -6.85 1.73
C THR A 296 0.17 -7.76 1.26
N ILE A 297 -0.88 -7.96 2.07
CA ILE A 297 -1.95 -8.90 1.74
C ILE A 297 -3.14 -8.20 1.06
N ASN A 298 -3.53 -7.01 1.52
CA ASN A 298 -4.75 -6.34 1.07
C ASN A 298 -4.50 -5.42 -0.12
N MET A 299 -4.36 -6.01 -1.31
CA MET A 299 -4.10 -5.30 -2.56
C MET A 299 -5.36 -5.14 -3.43
N ASP A 300 -6.44 -4.60 -2.87
CA ASP A 300 -7.75 -4.45 -3.53
C ASP A 300 -7.67 -3.76 -4.90
N GLY A 301 -6.88 -2.69 -5.00
CA GLY A 301 -6.68 -1.96 -6.25
C GLY A 301 -5.94 -2.78 -7.31
N THR A 302 -4.96 -3.59 -6.91
CA THR A 302 -4.26 -4.53 -7.80
C THR A 302 -5.20 -5.63 -8.27
N ALA A 303 -5.98 -6.21 -7.36
CA ALA A 303 -6.95 -7.25 -7.70
C ALA A 303 -7.99 -6.76 -8.73
N LEU A 304 -8.49 -5.53 -8.56
CA LEU A 304 -9.36 -4.88 -9.54
C LEU A 304 -8.64 -4.69 -10.87
N TYR A 305 -7.44 -4.12 -10.86
CA TYR A 305 -6.63 -3.86 -12.05
C TYR A 305 -6.34 -5.15 -12.84
N GLU A 306 -5.82 -6.19 -12.19
CA GLU A 306 -5.45 -7.47 -12.82
C GLU A 306 -6.68 -8.16 -13.42
N CYS A 307 -7.82 -8.10 -12.73
CA CYS A 307 -9.05 -8.68 -13.22
C CYS A 307 -9.57 -7.97 -14.47
N VAL A 308 -9.56 -6.63 -14.47
CA VAL A 308 -9.93 -5.82 -15.65
C VAL A 308 -8.93 -6.05 -16.79
N ALA A 309 -7.63 -6.17 -16.50
CA ALA A 309 -6.58 -6.44 -17.48
C ALA A 309 -6.77 -7.80 -18.17
N ALA A 310 -7.04 -8.85 -17.39
CA ALA A 310 -7.28 -10.18 -17.93
C ALA A 310 -8.49 -10.20 -18.88
N MET A 311 -9.60 -9.56 -18.48
CA MET A 311 -10.79 -9.45 -19.33
C MET A 311 -10.57 -8.56 -20.55
N PHE A 312 -9.83 -7.46 -20.42
CA PHE A 312 -9.45 -6.60 -21.54
C PHE A 312 -8.68 -7.38 -22.60
N ILE A 313 -7.69 -8.18 -22.18
CA ILE A 313 -6.90 -9.04 -23.06
C ILE A 313 -7.82 -10.07 -23.74
N ALA A 314 -8.67 -10.77 -22.98
CA ALA A 314 -9.61 -11.73 -23.55
C ALA A 314 -10.53 -11.09 -24.62
N GLN A 315 -11.08 -9.92 -24.33
CA GLN A 315 -11.92 -9.14 -25.25
C GLN A 315 -11.16 -8.73 -26.52
N ALA A 316 -9.91 -8.30 -26.40
CA ALA A 316 -9.07 -7.91 -27.53
C ALA A 316 -8.75 -9.08 -28.47
N TYR A 317 -8.62 -10.30 -27.92
CA TYR A 317 -8.43 -11.51 -28.70
C TYR A 317 -9.74 -12.19 -29.14
N GLY A 318 -10.91 -11.64 -28.78
CA GLY A 318 -12.20 -12.25 -29.10
C GLY A 318 -12.44 -13.59 -28.40
N VAL A 319 -11.79 -13.83 -27.26
CA VAL A 319 -12.08 -14.98 -26.38
C VAL A 319 -13.33 -14.66 -25.58
N GLU A 320 -14.34 -15.54 -25.66
CA GLU A 320 -15.59 -15.44 -24.91
C GLU A 320 -15.43 -15.76 -23.42
#